data_AF-A0A7J2TE17-F1
#
_entry.id   AF-A0A7J2TE17-F1
#
_cell.length_a   1.000
_cell.length_b   1.000
_cell.length_c   1.000
_cell.angle_alpha   90.00
_cell.angle_beta   90.00
_cell.angle_gamma   90.00
#
_symmetry.space_group_name_H-M   'P 1'
#
loop_
_entity.id
_entity.type
_entity.pdbx_description
1 polymer ?
#
loop_
_entity_poly.entity_id
_entity_poly.type
_entity_poly.pdbx_seq_one_letter_code
_entity_poly.pdbx_strand_id
1 'polypeptide(L)'
;MKFASNQIVVLLFLEMIALCLLASFRFINIETTITLLIFNILFFSLTFQLHSPLRIKLAMLAVGNIIGLSWNFFLHLFATSGAAFFGEAFNVFYTVFQPIFNFTWIVSFWSVSLSFLTPQSTHETVKA
;
A
#
# COMPACT_ATOMS: atom_id res chain seq x y z
N MET A 1 -1.92 4.52 -32.35
CA MET A 1 -2.32 5.24 -31.11
C MET A 1 -2.25 4.44 -29.80
N LYS A 2 -2.31 3.09 -29.80
CA LYS A 2 -2.25 2.27 -28.56
C LYS A 2 -0.94 2.39 -27.75
N PHE A 3 0.21 2.61 -28.40
CA PHE A 3 1.52 2.71 -27.74
C PHE A 3 1.69 3.96 -26.87
N ALA A 4 1.25 5.13 -27.35
CA ALA A 4 1.35 6.39 -26.60
C ALA A 4 0.50 6.37 -25.32
N SER A 5 -0.68 5.74 -25.37
CA SER A 5 -1.56 5.63 -24.20
C SER A 5 -0.94 4.79 -23.08
N ASN A 6 -0.22 3.72 -23.40
CA ASN A 6 0.43 2.89 -22.38
C ASN A 6 1.61 3.62 -21.73
N GLN A 7 2.37 4.41 -22.49
CA GLN A 7 3.48 5.21 -21.94
C GLN A 7 2.99 6.28 -20.96
N ILE A 8 1.91 6.99 -21.30
CA ILE A 8 1.32 8.01 -20.42
C ILE A 8 0.85 7.37 -19.10
N VAL A 9 0.25 6.18 -19.17
CA VAL A 9 -0.20 5.46 -17.97
C VAL A 9 1.00 5.10 -17.09
N VAL A 10 2.06 4.51 -17.65
CA VAL A 10 3.28 4.18 -16.90
C VAL A 10 3.91 5.43 -16.27
N LEU A 11 3.92 6.55 -17.00
CA LEU A 11 4.42 7.83 -16.49
C LEU A 11 3.60 8.30 -15.28
N LEU A 12 2.26 8.25 -15.35
CA LEU A 12 1.38 8.58 -14.23
C LEU A 12 1.59 7.67 -13.02
N PHE A 13 1.83 6.38 -13.26
CA PHE A 13 2.18 5.43 -12.18
C PHE A 13 3.47 5.84 -11.47
N LEU A 14 4.52 6.14 -12.24
CA LEU A 14 5.81 6.56 -11.70
C LEU A 14 5.70 7.90 -10.98
N GLU A 15 4.96 8.85 -11.53
CA GLU A 15 4.73 10.17 -10.94
C GLU A 15 3.98 10.04 -9.60
N MET A 16 2.90 9.24 -9.56
CA MET A 16 2.14 8.99 -8.33
C MET A 16 3.01 8.36 -7.24
N ILE A 17 3.84 7.37 -7.59
CA ILE A 17 4.77 6.73 -6.64
C ILE A 17 5.80 7.75 -6.15
N ALA A 18 6.40 8.52 -7.07
CA ALA A 18 7.42 9.51 -6.74
C ALA A 18 6.86 10.62 -5.83
N LEU A 19 5.68 11.15 -6.13
CA LEU A 19 4.99 12.13 -5.30
C LEU A 19 4.67 11.56 -3.91
N CYS A 20 4.21 10.32 -3.85
CA CYS A 20 3.87 9.68 -2.59
C CYS A 20 5.11 9.42 -1.71
N LEU A 21 6.21 8.95 -2.30
CA LEU A 21 7.49 8.77 -1.59
C LEU A 21 8.08 10.11 -1.14
N LEU A 22 8.03 11.14 -1.99
CA LEU A 22 8.50 12.48 -1.67
C LEU A 22 7.68 13.10 -0.52
N ALA A 23 6.36 12.97 -0.57
CA ALA A 23 5.48 13.42 0.50
C ALA A 23 5.78 12.66 1.81
N SER A 24 5.91 11.34 1.76
CA SER A 24 6.21 10.52 2.94
C SER A 24 7.56 10.88 3.58
N PHE A 25 8.57 11.08 2.74
CA PHE A 25 9.91 11.46 3.18
C PHE A 25 9.92 12.84 3.82
N ARG A 26 9.16 13.79 3.26
CA ARG A 26 9.15 15.18 3.70
C ARG A 26 8.25 15.41 4.92
N PHE A 27 7.15 14.70 5.03
CA PHE A 27 6.11 14.96 6.04
C PHE A 27 6.07 13.97 7.21
N ILE A 28 6.56 12.73 7.04
CA ILE A 28 6.43 11.70 8.07
C ILE A 28 7.80 11.26 8.57
N ASN A 29 8.42 10.27 7.93
CA ASN A 29 9.71 9.72 8.34
C ASN A 29 10.27 8.78 7.25
N ILE A 30 11.57 8.50 7.33
CA ILE A 30 12.26 7.55 6.46
C ILE A 30 11.68 6.13 6.56
N GLU A 31 11.23 5.71 7.74
CA GLU A 31 10.62 4.40 7.98
C GLU A 31 9.31 4.23 7.21
N THR A 32 8.51 5.30 7.13
CA THR A 32 7.28 5.34 6.33
C THR A 32 7.59 5.28 4.84
N THR A 33 8.62 6.00 4.40
CA THR A 33 9.10 5.93 3.01
C THR A 33 9.54 4.51 2.64
N ILE A 34 10.29 3.83 3.51
CA ILE A 34 10.72 2.44 3.28
C ILE A 34 9.51 1.49 3.20
N THR A 35 8.53 1.66 4.10
CA THR A 35 7.33 0.81 4.11
C THR A 35 6.51 0.99 2.84
N LEU A 36 6.29 2.23 2.40
CA LEU A 36 5.58 2.51 1.14
C LEU A 36 6.38 2.06 -0.09
N LEU A 37 7.71 2.12 -0.04
CA LEU A 37 8.56 1.58 -1.10
C LEU A 37 8.36 0.05 -1.22
N ILE A 38 8.37 -0.68 -0.10
CA ILE A 38 8.09 -2.13 -0.09
C ILE A 38 6.70 -2.41 -0.66
N PHE A 39 5.69 -1.66 -0.24
CA PHE A 39 4.34 -1.77 -0.77
C PHE A 39 4.31 -1.58 -2.30
N ASN A 40 4.98 -0.55 -2.82
CA ASN A 40 5.03 -0.27 -4.26
C ASN A 40 5.79 -1.36 -5.05
N ILE A 41 6.84 -1.97 -4.48
CA ILE A 41 7.55 -3.11 -5.09
C ILE A 41 6.66 -4.35 -5.14
N LEU A 42 5.95 -4.65 -4.04
CA LEU A 42 4.96 -5.72 -3.99
C LEU A 42 3.85 -5.47 -5.01
N PHE A 43 3.40 -4.22 -5.12
CA PHE A 43 2.41 -3.80 -6.10
C PHE A 43 2.88 -4.11 -7.52
N PHE A 44 4.09 -3.71 -7.89
CA PHE A 44 4.63 -4.02 -9.20
C PHE A 44 4.66 -5.52 -9.49
N SER A 45 5.09 -6.32 -8.49
CA SER A 45 5.20 -7.78 -8.61
C SER A 45 3.85 -8.48 -8.78
N LEU A 46 2.83 -8.07 -8.01
CA LEU A 46 1.48 -8.65 -8.07
C LEU A 46 0.69 -8.16 -9.29
N THR A 47 0.89 -6.90 -9.67
CA THR A 47 0.23 -6.28 -10.83
C THR A 47 0.68 -6.92 -12.14
N PHE A 48 1.90 -7.45 -12.20
CA PHE A 48 2.38 -8.23 -13.34
C PHE A 48 1.60 -9.54 -13.50
N GLN A 49 1.23 -10.19 -12.40
CA GLN A 49 0.52 -11.48 -12.40
C GLN A 49 -0.98 -11.32 -12.65
N LEU A 50 -1.58 -10.18 -12.29
CA LEU A 50 -3.01 -9.95 -12.45
C LEU A 50 -3.39 -9.48 -13.86
N HIS A 51 -4.23 -10.26 -14.54
CA HIS A 51 -4.86 -9.95 -15.84
C HIS A 51 -6.00 -8.91 -15.74
N SER A 52 -5.85 -7.89 -14.89
CA SER A 52 -6.88 -6.87 -14.66
C SER A 52 -6.66 -5.63 -15.54
N PRO A 53 -7.74 -4.89 -15.88
CA PRO A 53 -7.62 -3.66 -16.66
C PRO A 53 -6.81 -2.59 -15.92
N LEU A 54 -6.05 -1.79 -16.68
CA LEU A 54 -5.10 -0.78 -16.15
C LEU A 54 -5.73 0.23 -15.18
N ARG A 55 -7.01 0.57 -15.37
CA ARG A 55 -7.73 1.52 -14.48
C ARG A 55 -7.90 0.98 -13.07
N ILE A 56 -8.18 -0.32 -12.94
CA ILE A 56 -8.33 -0.98 -11.63
C ILE A 56 -6.97 -1.03 -10.92
N LYS A 57 -5.90 -1.30 -11.67
CA LYS A 57 -4.53 -1.27 -11.15
C LYS A 57 -4.18 0.12 -10.61
N LEU A 58 -4.50 1.18 -11.36
CA LEU A 58 -4.21 2.56 -10.93
C LEU A 58 -5.03 2.94 -9.69
N ALA A 59 -6.31 2.56 -9.64
CA ALA A 59 -7.15 2.79 -8.48
C ALA A 59 -6.62 2.06 -7.25
N MET A 60 -6.18 0.81 -7.38
CA MET A 60 -5.59 0.04 -6.28
C MET A 60 -4.29 0.66 -5.77
N LEU A 61 -3.43 1.12 -6.67
CA LEU A 61 -2.21 1.81 -6.28
C LEU A 61 -2.52 3.08 -5.50
N ALA A 62 -3.47 3.90 -5.98
CA ALA A 62 -3.86 5.13 -5.33
C ALA A 62 -4.46 4.86 -3.94
N VAL A 63 -5.40 3.92 -3.84
CA VAL A 63 -6.03 3.53 -2.56
C VAL A 63 -5.01 2.94 -1.59
N GLY A 64 -4.13 2.06 -2.06
CA GLY A 64 -3.08 1.46 -1.23
C GLY A 64 -2.10 2.49 -0.68
N ASN A 65 -1.66 3.43 -1.50
CA ASN A 65 -0.78 4.53 -1.05
C ASN A 65 -1.49 5.47 -0.07
N ILE A 66 -2.77 5.80 -0.28
CA ILE A 66 -3.56 6.61 0.66
C ILE A 66 -3.69 5.88 2.00
N ILE A 67 -4.08 4.60 2.00
CA ILE A 67 -4.21 3.79 3.21
C ILE A 67 -2.87 3.68 3.92
N GLY A 68 -1.78 3.42 3.18
CA GLY A 68 -0.44 3.31 3.74
C GLY A 68 0.05 4.60 4.39
N LEU A 69 -0.18 5.75 3.74
CA LEU A 69 0.11 7.07 4.30
C LEU A 69 -0.70 7.32 5.58
N SER A 70 -2.01 7.10 5.53
CA SER A 70 -2.89 7.29 6.69
C SER A 70 -2.48 6.38 7.85
N TRP A 71 -2.20 5.11 7.58
CA TRP A 71 -1.78 4.13 8.59
C TRP A 71 -0.47 4.54 9.25
N ASN A 72 0.55 4.91 8.46
CA ASN A 72 1.82 5.37 9.00
C ASN A 72 1.69 6.67 9.78
N PHE A 73 0.81 7.58 9.37
CA PHE A 73 0.52 8.79 10.13
C PHE A 73 -0.11 8.48 11.49
N PHE A 74 -1.07 7.55 11.54
CA PHE A 74 -1.64 7.08 12.81
C PHE A 74 -0.60 6.41 13.70
N LEU A 75 0.26 5.56 13.14
CA LEU A 75 1.34 4.92 13.88
C LEU A 75 2.35 5.93 14.41
N HIS A 76 2.69 6.97 13.64
CA HIS A 76 3.56 8.04 14.08
C HIS A 76 2.95 8.80 15.27
N LEU A 77 1.68 9.20 15.18
CA LEU A 77 0.96 9.85 16.29
C LEU A 77 0.85 8.97 17.53
N PHE A 78 0.67 7.67 17.33
CA PHE A 78 0.64 6.68 18.40
C PHE A 78 2.01 6.57 19.08
N ALA A 79 3.09 6.52 18.30
CA ALA A 79 4.46 6.49 18.79
C ALA A 79 4.79 7.73 19.63
N THR A 80 4.50 8.93 19.10
CA THR A 80 4.79 10.20 19.78
C THR A 80 3.98 10.35 21.07
N SER A 81 2.69 10.00 21.03
CA SER A 81 1.83 10.09 22.21
C SER A 81 2.23 9.07 23.26
N GLY A 82 2.46 7.81 22.88
CA GLY A 82 2.84 6.77 23.82
C GLY A 82 4.21 7.02 24.44
N ALA A 83 5.19 7.53 23.68
CA ALA A 83 6.48 7.95 24.22
C ALA A 83 6.32 9.11 25.24
N ALA A 84 5.39 10.02 25.03
CA ALA A 84 5.13 11.11 25.98
C ALA A 84 4.55 10.62 27.32
N PHE A 85 3.71 9.57 27.32
CA PHE A 85 3.09 9.04 28.55
C PHE A 85 3.91 7.96 29.25
N PHE A 86 4.57 7.08 28.49
CA PHE A 86 5.25 5.89 29.00
C PHE A 86 6.77 5.98 28.90
N GLY A 87 7.30 7.03 28.26
CA GLY A 87 8.73 7.25 28.11
C GLY A 87 9.42 6.28 27.15
N GLU A 88 10.71 6.10 27.37
CA GLU A 88 11.62 5.41 26.44
C GLU A 88 11.33 3.91 26.28
N ALA A 89 10.79 3.26 27.33
CA ALA A 89 10.40 1.85 27.27
C ALA A 89 9.33 1.60 26.20
N PHE A 90 8.40 2.54 26.02
CA PHE A 90 7.39 2.46 24.96
C PHE A 90 7.99 2.68 23.58
N ASN A 91 9.01 3.54 23.45
CA ASN A 91 9.69 3.74 22.19
C ASN A 91 10.40 2.46 21.73
N VAL A 92 11.11 1.78 22.63
CA VAL A 92 11.74 0.48 22.34
C VAL A 92 10.71 -0.57 21.94
N PHE A 93 9.61 -0.67 22.70
CA PHE A 93 8.49 -1.55 22.35
C PHE A 93 7.95 -1.23 20.95
N TYR A 94 7.66 0.04 20.68
CA TYR A 94 7.11 0.49 19.41
C TYR A 94 8.06 0.17 18.24
N THR A 95 9.36 0.43 18.35
CA THR A 95 10.35 0.11 17.31
C THR A 95 10.37 -1.39 16.96
N VAL A 96 10.19 -2.27 17.95
CA VAL A 96 10.13 -3.73 17.72
C VAL A 96 8.82 -4.14 17.04
N PHE A 97 7.70 -3.52 17.41
CA PHE A 97 6.37 -3.88 16.88
C PHE A 97 5.99 -3.16 15.58
N GLN A 98 6.65 -2.05 15.26
CA GLN A 98 6.38 -1.24 14.08
C GLN A 98 6.44 -2.03 12.77
N PRO A 99 7.44 -2.91 12.52
CA PRO A 99 7.45 -3.76 11.33
C PRO A 99 6.20 -4.65 11.26
N ILE A 100 5.78 -5.22 12.39
CA ILE A 100 4.60 -6.10 12.47
C ILE A 100 3.33 -5.32 12.13
N PHE A 101 3.14 -4.13 12.72
CA PHE A 101 1.99 -3.27 12.39
C PHE A 101 2.00 -2.84 10.92
N ASN A 102 3.18 -2.62 10.34
CA ASN A 102 3.32 -2.34 8.92
C ASN A 102 2.98 -3.55 8.04
N PHE A 103 3.37 -4.76 8.43
CA PHE A 103 2.95 -5.97 7.72
C PHE A 103 1.44 -6.18 7.78
N THR A 104 0.80 -5.90 8.91
CA THR A 104 -0.64 -6.08 9.08
C THR A 104 -1.46 -5.32 8.03
N TRP A 105 -1.16 -4.03 7.78
CA TRP A 105 -1.93 -3.28 6.78
C TRP A 105 -1.60 -3.72 5.35
N ILE A 106 -0.32 -4.00 5.04
CA ILE A 106 0.10 -4.45 3.71
C ILE A 106 -0.59 -5.76 3.35
N VAL A 107 -0.50 -6.77 4.23
CA VAL A 107 -1.10 -8.08 4.02
C VAL A 107 -2.61 -7.96 3.91
N SER A 108 -3.26 -7.22 4.81
CA SER A 108 -4.72 -7.02 4.78
C SER A 108 -5.19 -6.37 3.48
N PHE A 109 -4.51 -5.32 3.04
CA PHE A 109 -4.80 -4.64 1.78
C PHE A 109 -4.71 -5.61 0.60
N TRP A 110 -3.66 -6.44 0.56
CA TRP A 110 -3.47 -7.41 -0.52
C TRP A 110 -4.49 -8.54 -0.46
N SER A 111 -4.80 -9.09 0.71
CA SER A 111 -5.83 -10.13 0.87
C SER A 111 -7.19 -9.65 0.38
N VAL A 112 -7.58 -8.43 0.73
CA VAL A 112 -8.83 -7.82 0.27
C VAL A 112 -8.80 -7.56 -1.23
N SER A 113 -7.73 -6.94 -1.74
CA SER A 113 -7.60 -6.62 -3.17
C SER A 113 -7.64 -7.87 -4.03
N LEU A 114 -6.94 -8.93 -3.64
CA LEU A 114 -6.96 -10.22 -4.34
C LEU A 114 -8.34 -10.87 -4.31
N SER A 115 -9.09 -10.74 -3.22
CA SER A 115 -10.46 -11.26 -3.13
C SER A 115 -11.41 -10.60 -4.14
N PHE A 116 -11.25 -9.30 -4.40
CA PHE A 116 -12.01 -8.57 -5.42
C PHE A 116 -11.54 -8.85 -6.85
N LEU A 117 -10.26 -9.19 -7.02
CA LEU A 117 -9.62 -9.39 -8.32
C LEU A 117 -9.69 -10.83 -8.82
N THR A 118 -9.99 -11.77 -7.92
CA THR A 118 -10.21 -13.16 -8.28
C THR A 118 -11.53 -13.23 -9.05
N PRO A 119 -11.54 -13.74 -10.30
CA PRO A 119 -12.78 -13.94 -11.03
C PRO A 119 -13.68 -14.83 -10.15
N GLN A 120 -14.88 -14.35 -9.81
CA GLN A 120 -15.90 -15.27 -9.30
C GLN A 120 -16.13 -16.28 -10.41
N SER A 121 -15.59 -17.49 -10.26
CA SER A 121 -15.97 -18.61 -11.10
C SER A 121 -17.47 -18.74 -10.93
N THR A 122 -18.19 -18.38 -11.98
CA THR A 122 -19.63 -18.49 -12.12
C THR A 122 -20.08 -19.79 -11.49
N HIS A 123 -20.80 -19.68 -10.38
CA HIS A 123 -21.50 -20.79 -9.75
C HIS A 123 -22.75 -21.05 -10.61
N GLU A 124 -22.57 -21.50 -11.85
CA GLU A 124 -23.66 -21.98 -12.69
C GLU A 124 -23.60 -23.51 -12.80
N THR A 125 -24.79 -24.11 -12.76
CA THR A 125 -25.12 -25.51 -13.09
C THR A 125 -24.89 -26.59 -12.01
N VAL A 126 -25.69 -26.56 -10.93
CA VAL A 126 -26.34 -27.80 -10.47
C VAL A 126 -27.77 -27.48 -10.05
N LYS A 127 -28.71 -27.67 -10.98
CA LYS A 127 -29.94 -28.45 -10.77
C LYS A 127 -30.61 -28.62 -12.13
N ALA A 128 -30.33 -29.80 -12.69
CA ALA A 128 -31.13 -30.48 -13.70
C ALA A 128 -32.56 -30.74 -13.19
#